data_AF-A0A5C8IEW5-F1
#
_entry.id   AF-A0A5C8IEW5-F1
#
_cell.length_a   1.000
_cell.length_b   1.000
_cell.length_c   1.000
_cell.angle_alpha   90.00
_cell.angle_beta   90.00
_cell.angle_gamma   90.00
#
_symmetry.space_group_name_H-M   'P 1'
#
loop_
_entity.id
_entity.type
_entity.pdbx_description
1 polymer ?
#
loop_
_entity_poly.entity_id
_entity_poly.type
_entity_poly.pdbx_seq_one_letter_code
_entity_poly.pdbx_strand_id
1 'polypeptide(L)'
;MSAPTPPEPSRHPERVAGLFVAVTWAAVVFAVDGLLAVALDRDPIEFPVSPLYAVAALTLAMGAVYLGIVVTVPTRSPWLGTVGTVAAVYLVLVASAATVDVGLAFAQAQSPFVIAAALIAAGPPIGCWAYFARQNVRSDPRMRDS
;
A
#
# COMPACT_ATOMS: atom_id res chain seq x y z
N MET A 1 -15.96 47.38 -0.62
CA MET A 1 -15.88 46.15 -1.41
C MET A 1 -14.70 45.35 -0.88
N SER A 2 -14.95 44.28 -0.13
CA SER A 2 -13.89 43.42 0.40
C SER A 2 -13.36 42.54 -0.73
N ALA A 3 -12.04 42.50 -0.91
CA ALA A 3 -11.39 41.66 -1.91
C ALA A 3 -11.67 40.17 -1.62
N PRO A 4 -11.80 39.31 -2.65
CA PRO A 4 -11.90 37.88 -2.44
C PRO A 4 -10.60 37.39 -1.80
N THR A 5 -10.68 36.77 -0.62
CA THR A 5 -9.54 36.08 -0.03
C THR A 5 -9.07 34.96 -0.98
N PRO A 6 -7.75 34.79 -1.18
CA PRO A 6 -7.24 33.72 -2.02
C PRO A 6 -7.64 32.36 -1.43
N PRO A 7 -7.95 31.35 -2.26
CA PRO A 7 -8.22 30.01 -1.76
C PRO A 7 -6.99 29.50 -1.00
N GLU A 8 -7.17 29.16 0.28
CA GLU A 8 -6.14 28.49 1.06
C GLU A 8 -5.75 27.19 0.35
N PRO A 9 -4.44 26.89 0.19
CA PRO A 9 -4.01 25.61 -0.36
C PRO A 9 -4.56 24.50 0.53
N SER A 10 -5.38 23.61 -0.02
CA SER A 10 -5.89 22.45 0.70
C SER A 10 -4.69 21.54 1.06
N ARG A 11 -4.14 21.75 2.25
CA ARG A 11 -3.15 20.83 2.82
C ARG A 11 -3.90 19.54 3.12
N HIS A 12 -3.61 18.52 2.33
CA HIS A 12 -4.06 17.14 2.54
C HIS A 12 -2.95 16.36 3.27
N PRO A 13 -2.76 16.55 4.60
CA PRO A 13 -1.73 15.86 5.37
C PRO A 13 -1.82 14.32 5.25
N GLU A 14 -3.01 13.80 5.00
CA GLU A 14 -3.28 12.39 4.73
C GLU A 14 -2.51 11.84 3.51
N ARG A 15 -2.23 12.67 2.50
CA ARG A 15 -1.45 12.24 1.31
C ARG A 15 0.02 12.08 1.64
N VAL A 16 0.59 13.02 2.41
CA VAL A 16 2.00 12.94 2.82
C VAL A 16 2.22 11.78 3.79
N ALA A 17 1.32 11.63 4.77
CA ALA A 17 1.34 10.49 5.67
C ALA A 17 1.15 9.17 4.91
N GLY A 18 0.22 9.12 3.95
CA GLY A 18 -0.01 7.95 3.11
C GLY A 18 1.22 7.54 2.30
N LEU A 19 1.97 8.50 1.75
CA LEU A 19 3.22 8.21 1.05
C LEU A 19 4.27 7.61 1.99
N PHE A 20 4.46 8.21 3.18
CA PHE A 20 5.41 7.68 4.16
C PHE A 20 5.05 6.25 4.60
N VAL A 21 3.76 5.97 4.82
CA VAL A 21 3.28 4.63 5.16
C VAL A 21 3.48 3.66 4.00
N ALA A 22 3.26 4.07 2.75
CA ALA A 22 3.51 3.23 1.59
C ALA A 22 5.00 2.88 1.43
N VAL A 23 5.91 3.84 1.65
CA VAL A 23 7.37 3.59 1.66
C VAL A 23 7.73 2.64 2.80
N THR A 24 7.16 2.85 3.98
CA THR A 24 7.38 1.97 5.14
C THR A 24 6.90 0.55 4.85
N TRP A 25 5.74 0.41 4.20
CA TRP A 25 5.22 -0.88 3.74
C TRP A 25 6.22 -1.59 2.79
N ALA A 26 6.77 -0.87 1.81
CA ALA A 26 7.74 -1.47 0.87
C ALA A 26 9.00 -1.96 1.59
N ALA A 27 9.50 -1.21 2.58
CA ALA A 27 10.64 -1.61 3.41
C ALA A 27 10.32 -2.87 4.26
N VAL A 28 9.11 -2.95 4.82
CA VAL A 28 8.65 -4.14 5.56
C VAL A 28 8.55 -5.35 4.64
N VAL A 29 7.98 -5.21 3.44
CA VAL A 29 7.91 -6.30 2.46
C VAL A 29 9.30 -6.77 2.07
N PHE A 30 10.23 -5.86 1.78
CA PHE A 30 11.61 -6.22 1.48
C PHE A 30 12.26 -7.02 2.62
N ALA A 31 12.05 -6.62 3.87
CA ALA A 31 12.57 -7.35 5.03
C ALA A 31 11.92 -8.73 5.19
N VAL A 32 10.60 -8.84 4.99
CA VAL A 32 9.86 -10.11 5.07
C VAL A 32 10.30 -11.06 3.95
N ASP A 33 10.45 -10.57 2.73
CA ASP A 33 10.93 -11.38 1.61
C ASP A 33 12.36 -11.87 1.84
N GLY A 34 13.23 -11.03 2.41
CA GLY A 34 14.57 -11.45 2.81
C GLY A 34 14.54 -12.58 3.86
N LEU A 35 13.66 -12.47 4.86
CA LEU A 35 13.49 -13.51 5.88
C LEU A 35 12.91 -14.81 5.28
N LEU A 36 11.92 -14.70 4.39
CA LEU A 36 11.33 -15.84 3.69
C LEU A 36 12.35 -16.52 2.80
N ALA A 37 13.22 -15.76 2.13
CA ALA A 37 14.23 -16.32 1.24
C ALA A 37 15.22 -17.20 2.03
N VAL A 38 15.66 -16.72 3.20
CA VAL A 38 16.51 -17.51 4.10
C VAL A 38 15.75 -18.72 4.66
N ALA A 39 14.49 -18.54 5.08
CA ALA A 39 13.73 -19.60 5.73
C ALA A 39 13.32 -20.73 4.77
N LEU A 40 13.08 -20.40 3.50
CA LEU A 40 12.63 -21.34 2.47
C LEU A 40 13.77 -21.86 1.59
N ASP A 41 15.00 -21.37 1.81
CA ASP A 41 16.17 -21.63 0.95
C ASP A 41 15.84 -21.42 -0.54
N ARG A 42 15.13 -20.32 -0.82
CA ARG A 42 14.53 -20.06 -2.12
C ARG A 42 14.56 -18.57 -2.44
N ASP A 43 14.94 -18.22 -3.66
CA ASP A 43 14.91 -16.83 -4.10
C ASP A 43 13.48 -16.36 -4.43
N PRO A 44 13.15 -15.09 -4.15
CA PRO A 44 11.84 -14.52 -4.48
C PRO A 44 11.59 -14.47 -6.00
N ILE A 45 12.66 -14.45 -6.80
CA ILE A 45 12.61 -14.50 -8.26
C ILE A 45 13.68 -15.46 -8.77
N GLU A 46 13.26 -16.66 -9.18
CA GLU A 46 14.17 -17.72 -9.67
C GLU A 46 14.57 -17.56 -11.14
N PHE A 47 13.95 -16.61 -11.85
CA PHE A 47 14.18 -16.38 -13.27
C PHE A 47 15.31 -15.36 -13.46
N PRO A 48 16.08 -15.47 -14.57
CA PRO A 48 17.15 -14.53 -14.90
C PRO A 48 16.57 -13.19 -15.36
N VAL A 49 16.04 -12.40 -14.41
CA VAL A 49 15.52 -11.06 -14.65
C VAL A 49 16.51 -10.02 -14.13
N SER A 50 16.47 -8.82 -14.72
CA SER A 50 17.27 -7.70 -14.23
C SER A 50 16.88 -7.36 -12.78
N PRO A 51 17.83 -7.03 -11.89
CA PRO A 51 17.52 -6.52 -10.55
C PRO A 51 16.59 -5.30 -10.54
N LEU A 52 16.58 -4.52 -11.64
CA LEU A 52 15.69 -3.37 -11.79
C LEU A 52 14.21 -3.76 -11.91
N TYR A 53 13.91 -4.99 -12.31
CA TYR A 53 12.54 -5.50 -12.37
C TYR A 53 11.90 -5.50 -10.97
N ALA A 54 12.60 -6.04 -9.97
CA ALA A 54 12.09 -6.10 -8.60
C ALA A 54 11.82 -4.69 -8.05
N VAL A 55 12.72 -3.74 -8.32
CA VAL A 55 12.54 -2.33 -7.93
C VAL A 55 11.32 -1.72 -8.60
N ALA A 56 11.15 -1.95 -9.91
CA ALA A 56 10.01 -1.41 -10.66
C ALA A 56 8.68 -2.00 -10.18
N ALA A 57 8.60 -3.33 -10.02
CA ALA A 57 7.41 -4.02 -9.55
C ALA A 57 7.02 -3.57 -8.13
N LEU A 58 8.00 -3.47 -7.21
CA LEU A 58 7.76 -2.99 -5.85
C LEU A 58 7.32 -1.52 -5.83
N THR A 59 7.87 -0.68 -6.69
CA THR A 59 7.47 0.73 -6.82
C THR A 59 6.02 0.86 -7.32
N LEU A 60 5.63 0.06 -8.31
CA LEU A 60 4.24 0.02 -8.79
C LEU A 60 3.29 -0.47 -7.69
N ALA A 61 3.67 -1.52 -6.96
CA ALA A 61 2.88 -2.04 -5.85
C ALA A 61 2.75 -1.02 -4.71
N MET A 62 3.81 -0.27 -4.40
CA MET A 62 3.78 0.84 -3.45
C MET A 62 2.78 1.92 -3.89
N GLY A 63 2.71 2.21 -5.19
CA GLY A 63 1.68 3.09 -5.76
C GLY A 63 0.26 2.58 -5.50
N ALA A 64 0.03 1.27 -5.67
CA ALA A 64 -1.26 0.65 -5.36
C ALA A 64 -1.63 0.77 -3.87
N VAL A 65 -0.67 0.59 -2.96
CA VAL A 65 -0.86 0.80 -1.51
C VAL A 65 -1.22 2.25 -1.21
N TYR A 66 -0.48 3.20 -1.78
CA TYR A 66 -0.75 4.63 -1.60
C TYR A 66 -2.17 4.99 -2.06
N LEU A 67 -2.57 4.55 -3.25
CA LEU A 67 -3.94 4.76 -3.76
C LEU A 67 -4.98 4.10 -2.85
N GLY A 68 -4.68 2.89 -2.37
CA GLY A 68 -5.49 2.18 -1.38
C GLY A 68 -5.75 3.02 -0.14
N ILE A 69 -4.71 3.62 0.44
CA ILE A 69 -4.84 4.54 1.58
C ILE A 69 -5.72 5.74 1.23
N VAL A 70 -5.41 6.44 0.13
CA VAL A 70 -6.12 7.65 -0.28
C VAL A 70 -7.61 7.40 -0.48
N VAL A 71 -7.97 6.26 -1.06
CA VAL A 71 -9.37 5.88 -1.29
C VAL A 71 -10.04 5.38 -0.01
N THR A 72 -9.32 4.68 0.87
CA THR A 72 -9.90 4.06 2.08
C THR A 72 -10.11 5.05 3.22
N VAL A 73 -9.19 5.98 3.45
CA VAL A 73 -9.27 6.94 4.57
C VAL A 73 -10.59 7.72 4.64
N PRO A 74 -11.15 8.27 3.55
CA PRO A 74 -12.39 9.04 3.61
C PRO A 74 -13.66 8.18 3.75
N THR A 75 -13.59 6.85 3.68
CA THR A 75 -14.79 6.00 3.69
C THR A 75 -15.30 5.72 5.11
N ARG A 76 -16.57 5.34 5.21
CA ARG A 76 -17.18 4.90 6.48
C ARG A 76 -16.68 3.53 6.95
N SER A 77 -16.18 2.70 6.04
CA SER A 77 -15.75 1.33 6.31
C SER A 77 -14.47 1.01 5.54
N PRO A 78 -13.42 0.51 6.21
CA PRO A 78 -12.12 0.30 5.57
C PRO A 78 -12.07 -0.95 4.70
N TRP A 79 -13.05 -1.86 4.83
CA TRP A 79 -12.91 -3.23 4.33
C TRP A 79 -12.79 -3.32 2.81
N LEU A 80 -13.65 -2.62 2.06
CA LEU A 80 -13.60 -2.65 0.59
C LEU A 80 -12.31 -2.06 0.05
N GLY A 81 -11.85 -0.95 0.64
CA GLY A 81 -10.60 -0.31 0.25
C GLY A 81 -9.38 -1.17 0.59
N THR A 82 -9.41 -1.85 1.74
CA THR A 82 -8.37 -2.80 2.16
C THR A 82 -8.30 -4.01 1.23
N VAL A 83 -9.42 -4.69 0.99
CA VAL A 83 -9.48 -5.85 0.10
C VAL A 83 -9.06 -5.45 -1.32
N GLY A 84 -9.51 -4.29 -1.78
CA GLY A 84 -9.08 -3.72 -3.06
C GLY A 84 -7.58 -3.46 -3.12
N THR A 85 -6.97 -3.00 -2.02
CA THR A 85 -5.52 -2.76 -1.93
C THR A 85 -4.73 -4.07 -2.00
N VAL A 86 -5.14 -5.09 -1.24
CA VAL A 86 -4.54 -6.44 -1.27
C VAL A 86 -4.60 -7.01 -2.69
N ALA A 87 -5.79 -6.97 -3.30
CA ALA A 87 -5.99 -7.45 -4.66
C ALA A 87 -5.15 -6.66 -5.67
N ALA A 88 -5.07 -5.33 -5.54
CA ALA A 88 -4.29 -4.49 -6.43
C ALA A 88 -2.79 -4.79 -6.32
N VAL A 89 -2.24 -4.94 -5.12
CA VAL A 89 -0.82 -5.31 -4.93
C VAL A 89 -0.53 -6.67 -5.56
N TYR A 90 -1.36 -7.68 -5.26
CA TYR A 90 -1.23 -9.01 -5.85
C TYR A 90 -1.25 -8.94 -7.38
N LEU A 91 -2.25 -8.27 -7.96
CA LEU A 91 -2.39 -8.15 -9.41
C LEU A 91 -1.25 -7.36 -10.04
N VAL A 92 -0.74 -6.31 -9.40
CA VAL A 92 0.41 -5.54 -9.90
C VAL A 92 1.65 -6.41 -9.97
N LEU A 93 1.95 -7.18 -8.91
CA LEU A 93 3.11 -8.07 -8.90
C LEU A 93 2.99 -9.17 -9.97
N VAL A 94 1.85 -9.86 -10.04
CA VAL A 94 1.61 -10.92 -11.04
C VAL A 94 1.57 -10.36 -12.46
N ALA A 95 0.91 -9.23 -12.70
CA ALA A 95 0.84 -8.62 -14.02
C ALA A 95 2.21 -8.10 -14.46
N SER A 96 3.02 -7.56 -13.54
CA SER A 96 4.39 -7.16 -13.84
C SER A 96 5.25 -8.36 -14.25
N ALA A 97 5.05 -9.52 -13.62
CA ALA A 97 5.72 -10.75 -14.03
C ALA A 97 5.29 -11.18 -15.44
N ALA A 98 4.00 -11.04 -15.75
CA ALA A 98 3.46 -11.38 -17.07
C ALA A 98 4.00 -10.50 -18.22
N THR A 99 4.51 -9.30 -17.95
CA THR A 99 5.18 -8.48 -18.98
C THR A 99 6.57 -9.00 -19.34
N VAL A 100 7.17 -9.81 -18.46
CA VAL A 100 8.46 -10.45 -18.68
C VAL A 100 8.26 -11.83 -19.30
N ASP A 101 7.48 -12.68 -18.63
CA ASP A 101 7.18 -14.05 -19.07
C ASP A 101 5.90 -14.58 -18.41
N VAL A 102 5.09 -15.33 -19.17
CA VAL A 102 3.81 -15.88 -18.67
C VAL A 102 4.05 -16.99 -17.63
N GLY A 103 5.09 -17.80 -17.79
CA GLY A 103 5.48 -18.82 -16.80
C GLY A 103 5.93 -18.19 -15.49
N LEU A 104 6.68 -17.08 -15.55
CA LEU A 104 7.02 -16.29 -14.36
C LEU A 104 5.76 -15.75 -13.68
N ALA A 105 4.75 -15.30 -14.43
CA ALA A 105 3.49 -14.84 -13.84
C ALA A 105 2.78 -15.93 -13.03
N PHE A 106 2.72 -17.16 -13.55
CA PHE A 106 2.15 -18.29 -12.82
C PHE A 106 2.95 -18.66 -11.58
N ALA A 107 4.30 -18.65 -11.67
CA ALA A 107 5.17 -18.89 -10.53
C ALA A 107 4.96 -17.82 -9.43
N GLN A 108 4.86 -16.56 -9.82
CA GLN A 108 4.63 -15.44 -8.90
C GLN A 108 3.20 -15.46 -8.31
N ALA A 109 2.19 -15.88 -9.06
CA ALA A 109 0.81 -16.00 -8.57
C ALA A 109 0.68 -16.96 -7.37
N GLN A 110 1.49 -18.02 -7.35
CA GLN A 110 1.50 -19.02 -6.28
C GLN A 110 2.65 -18.81 -5.27
N SER A 111 3.43 -17.75 -5.46
CA SER A 111 4.63 -17.49 -4.69
C SER A 111 4.29 -17.05 -3.26
N PRO A 112 4.92 -17.65 -2.23
CA PRO A 112 4.72 -17.21 -0.84
C PRO A 112 5.14 -15.75 -0.64
N PHE A 113 6.11 -15.25 -1.43
CA PHE A 113 6.57 -13.86 -1.39
C PHE A 113 5.48 -12.88 -1.84
N VAL A 114 4.85 -13.14 -3.00
CA VAL A 114 3.76 -12.29 -3.53
C VAL A 114 2.54 -12.33 -2.62
N ILE A 115 2.19 -13.52 -2.12
CA ILE A 115 1.08 -13.69 -1.18
C ILE A 115 1.35 -12.91 0.10
N ALA A 116 2.55 -13.01 0.69
CA ALA A 116 2.93 -12.27 1.88
C ALA A 116 2.87 -10.75 1.64
N ALA A 117 3.49 -10.26 0.56
CA ALA A 117 3.47 -8.84 0.20
C ALA A 117 2.03 -8.29 0.06
N ALA A 118 1.16 -9.05 -0.62
CA ALA A 118 -0.24 -8.69 -0.79
C ALA A 118 -0.99 -8.65 0.55
N LEU A 119 -0.79 -9.64 1.42
CA LEU A 119 -1.44 -9.68 2.73
C LEU A 119 -0.97 -8.55 3.65
N ILE A 120 0.33 -8.24 3.64
CA ILE A 120 0.91 -7.12 4.40
C ILE A 120 0.31 -5.78 3.93
N ALA A 121 -0.09 -5.68 2.65
CA ALA A 121 -0.73 -4.49 2.10
C ALA A 121 -2.12 -4.18 2.70
N ALA A 122 -2.73 -5.10 3.46
CA ALA A 122 -3.93 -4.80 4.23
C ALA A 122 -3.67 -3.82 5.39
N GLY A 123 -2.46 -3.84 5.96
CA GLY A 123 -2.10 -3.05 7.14
C GLY A 123 -2.21 -1.53 6.92
N PRO A 124 -1.56 -0.97 5.87
CA PRO A 124 -1.58 0.47 5.60
C PRO A 124 -2.97 1.13 5.52
N PRO A 125 -3.93 0.67 4.68
CA PRO A 125 -5.24 1.31 4.58
C PRO A 125 -6.04 1.21 5.88
N ILE A 126 -6.00 0.06 6.58
CA ILE A 126 -6.67 -0.11 7.88
C ILE A 126 -6.06 0.83 8.93
N GLY A 127 -4.73 0.87 9.03
CA GLY A 127 -4.01 1.66 10.02
C GLY A 127 -4.25 3.16 9.84
N CYS A 128 -4.14 3.65 8.61
CA CYS A 128 -4.43 5.05 8.28
C CYS A 128 -5.90 5.39 8.57
N TRP A 129 -6.85 4.55 8.14
CA TRP A 129 -8.27 4.77 8.41
C TRP A 129 -8.56 4.83 9.92
N ALA A 130 -8.04 3.88 10.71
CA ALA A 130 -8.26 3.84 12.15
C ALA A 130 -7.66 5.06 12.86
N TYR A 131 -6.50 5.54 12.40
CA TYR A 131 -5.87 6.74 12.93
C TYR A 131 -6.71 8.00 12.68
N PHE A 132 -7.09 8.26 11.42
CA PHE A 132 -7.85 9.46 11.06
C PHE A 132 -9.29 9.42 11.60
N ALA A 133 -9.93 8.25 11.64
CA ALA A 133 -11.23 8.10 12.27
C ALA A 133 -11.20 8.50 13.75
N ARG A 134 -10.15 8.11 14.50
CA ARG A 134 -9.97 8.51 15.90
C ARG A 134 -9.68 10.00 16.07
N GLN A 135 -8.95 10.61 15.14
CA GLN A 135 -8.67 12.05 15.20
C GLN A 135 -9.95 12.87 15.04
N ASN A 136 -10.79 12.52 14.07
CA ASN A 136 -12.06 13.21 13.82
C ASN A 136 -12.96 13.22 15.07
N VAL A 137 -13.00 12.11 15.81
CA VAL A 137 -13.70 11.99 17.10
C VAL A 137 -13.11 12.95 18.14
N ARG A 138 -11.79 13.04 18.29
CA ARG A 138 -11.14 13.93 19.27
C ARG A 138 -11.28 15.42 18.95
N SER A 139 -11.47 15.78 17.69
CA SER A 139 -11.65 17.15 17.24
C SER A 139 -13.10 17.65 17.33
N ASP A 140 -14.09 16.79 17.62
CA ASP A 140 -15.48 17.21 17.77
C ASP A 140 -15.64 18.09 19.03
N PRO A 141 -15.96 19.40 18.89
CA PRO A 141 -16.10 20.31 20.02
C PRO A 141 -17.21 19.87 20.99
N ARG A 142 -18.21 19.13 20.51
CA ARG A 142 -19.39 18.72 21.30
C ARG A 142 -19.06 17.73 22.41
N MET A 143 -17.91 17.05 22.34
CA MET A 143 -17.47 16.09 23.38
C MET A 143 -16.53 16.71 24.41
N ARG A 144 -16.21 18.01 24.32
CA ARG A 144 -15.38 18.70 25.32
C ARG A 144 -16.20 19.27 26.49
N ASP A 145 -17.51 19.36 26.33
CA ASP A 145 -18.42 20.03 27.28
C ASP A 145 -19.28 19.04 28.09
N SER A 146 -18.96 17.74 28.07
CA SER A 146 -19.64 16.66 28.80
C SER A 146 -18.72 15.95 29.78
#